data_AF-A0AA86T731-F1
#
_entry.id   AF-A0AA86T731-F1
#
_cell.length_a   1.000
_cell.length_b   1.000
_cell.length_c   1.000
_cell.angle_alpha   90.00
_cell.angle_beta   90.00
_cell.angle_gamma   90.00
#
_symmetry.space_group_name_H-M   'P 1'
#
loop_
_entity.id
_entity.type
_entity.pdbx_description
1 polymer ?
#
loop_
_entity_poly.entity_id
_entity_poly.type
_entity_poly.pdbx_seq_one_letter_code
_entity_poly.pdbx_strand_id
1 'polypeptide(L)'
;MRRHGMTHRLLCLLMLFMALASAGCPRSKPQPLIPLPLDSRAPQEAIALTEQGSGAYQSQQFDEAKQYFEQAVKMVPRLGAAHYNLALALNALGDAQAAHDEFIEAATLEPGHKVIWDSPALRPYGNPEVSRPAQAPPSVNNRRGPTSGLGGIGSGS
;
A
#
# COMPACT_ATOMS: atom_id res chain seq x y z
N MET A 1 1.61 -67.73 18.93
CA MET A 1 0.86 -66.52 19.35
C MET A 1 1.64 -65.23 19.02
N ARG A 2 1.79 -64.85 17.74
CA ARG A 2 2.58 -63.66 17.30
C ARG A 2 1.84 -62.77 16.27
N ARG A 3 0.50 -62.74 16.29
CA ARG A 3 -0.30 -61.94 15.33
C ARG A 3 -0.69 -60.55 15.85
N HIS A 4 -0.69 -60.34 17.18
CA HIS A 4 -1.09 -59.06 17.80
C HIS A 4 -0.10 -57.91 17.62
N GLY A 5 1.20 -58.18 17.48
CA GLY A 5 2.21 -57.13 17.33
C GLY A 5 2.28 -56.51 15.94
N MET A 6 1.88 -57.24 14.90
CA MET A 6 1.97 -56.78 13.50
C MET A 6 0.79 -55.88 13.14
N THR A 7 -0.41 -56.19 13.63
CA THR A 7 -1.60 -55.35 13.47
C THR A 7 -1.47 -54.03 14.22
N HIS A 8 -0.89 -54.04 15.43
CA HIS A 8 -0.65 -52.82 16.21
C HIS A 8 0.35 -51.88 15.54
N ARG A 9 1.45 -52.44 14.97
CA ARG A 9 2.45 -51.65 14.24
C ARG A 9 1.89 -51.05 12.95
N LEU A 10 1.06 -51.80 12.22
CA LEU A 10 0.39 -51.32 11.02
C LEU A 10 -0.63 -50.22 11.33
N LEU A 11 -1.39 -50.37 12.43
CA LEU A 11 -2.34 -49.36 12.91
C LEU A 11 -1.63 -48.08 13.37
N CYS A 12 -0.51 -48.20 14.08
CA CYS A 12 0.32 -47.06 14.48
C CYS A 12 0.92 -46.32 13.28
N LEU A 13 1.38 -47.05 12.25
CA LEU A 13 1.91 -46.44 11.02
C LEU A 13 0.83 -45.71 10.23
N LEU A 14 -0.39 -46.27 10.14
CA LEU A 14 -1.53 -45.61 9.48
C LEU A 14 -1.96 -44.33 10.22
N MET A 15 -1.97 -44.35 11.56
CA MET A 15 -2.28 -43.16 12.35
C MET A 15 -1.20 -42.08 12.23
N LEU A 16 0.08 -42.47 12.13
CA LEU A 16 1.19 -41.53 11.92
C LEU A 16 1.15 -40.89 10.51
N PHE A 17 0.71 -41.65 9.50
CA PHE A 17 0.57 -41.16 8.13
C PHE A 17 -0.59 -40.16 7.97
N MET A 18 -1.72 -40.37 8.67
CA MET A 18 -2.82 -39.40 8.71
C MET A 18 -2.46 -38.11 9.47
N ALA A 19 -1.56 -38.17 10.45
CA ALA A 19 -1.13 -37.00 11.22
C ALA A 19 -0.19 -36.05 10.46
N LEU A 20 0.45 -36.51 9.37
CA LEU A 20 1.37 -35.69 8.56
C LEU A 20 0.66 -34.85 7.48
N ALA A 21 -0.66 -34.98 7.31
CA ALA A 21 -1.41 -34.30 6.25
C ALA A 21 -2.00 -32.92 6.66
N SER A 22 -1.75 -32.43 7.87
CA SER A 22 -2.38 -31.21 8.41
C SER A 22 -1.39 -30.07 8.67
N ALA A 23 -0.38 -29.89 7.80
CA ALA A 23 0.38 -28.64 7.73
C ALA A 23 -0.22 -27.69 6.69
N GLY A 24 -1.52 -27.39 6.83
CA GLY A 24 -2.15 -26.30 6.08
C GLY A 24 -1.75 -24.97 6.73
N CYS A 25 -0.76 -24.27 6.18
CA CYS A 25 -0.49 -22.89 6.57
C CYS A 25 -1.80 -22.09 6.42
N PRO A 26 -2.20 -21.28 7.43
CA PRO A 26 -3.36 -20.41 7.30
C PRO A 26 -3.08 -19.46 6.14
N ARG A 27 -3.73 -19.68 5.00
CA ARG A 27 -3.73 -18.78 3.86
C ARG A 27 -4.44 -17.52 4.34
N SER A 28 -3.67 -16.54 4.81
CA SER A 28 -4.15 -15.20 5.13
C SER A 28 -5.03 -14.77 3.96
N LYS A 29 -6.34 -14.59 4.22
CA LYS A 29 -7.26 -14.15 3.17
C LYS A 29 -6.64 -12.92 2.51
N PRO A 30 -6.48 -12.89 1.17
CA PRO A 30 -5.94 -11.71 0.51
C PRO A 30 -6.79 -10.53 0.95
N GLN A 31 -6.14 -9.52 1.55
CA GLN A 31 -6.84 -8.31 1.95
C GLN A 31 -7.51 -7.74 0.69
N PRO A 32 -8.82 -7.43 0.75
CA PRO A 32 -9.48 -6.81 -0.39
C PRO A 32 -8.78 -5.48 -0.62
N LEU A 33 -8.18 -5.33 -1.81
CA LEU A 33 -7.63 -4.05 -2.23
C LEU A 33 -8.79 -3.09 -2.44
N ILE A 34 -8.77 -1.97 -1.73
CA ILE A 34 -9.85 -0.97 -1.75
C ILE A 34 -9.36 0.18 -2.63
N PRO A 35 -10.17 0.66 -3.60
CA PRO A 35 -9.90 1.89 -4.32
C PRO A 35 -9.72 3.08 -3.38
N LEU A 36 -8.79 3.98 -3.71
CA LEU A 36 -8.50 5.20 -2.98
C LEU A 36 -9.36 6.36 -3.50
N PRO A 37 -9.96 7.17 -2.62
CA PRO A 37 -10.60 8.41 -3.05
C PRO A 37 -9.54 9.37 -3.60
N LEU A 38 -9.94 10.22 -4.55
CA LEU A 38 -9.13 11.36 -4.96
C LEU A 38 -9.35 12.53 -4.00
N ASP A 39 -8.31 13.32 -3.74
CA ASP A 39 -8.41 14.48 -2.87
C ASP A 39 -8.88 15.75 -3.60
N SER A 40 -8.98 16.85 -2.87
CA SER A 40 -9.47 18.14 -3.39
C SER A 40 -8.58 18.79 -4.44
N ARG A 41 -7.40 18.23 -4.75
CA ARG A 41 -6.55 18.68 -5.86
C ARG A 41 -7.08 18.20 -7.21
N ALA A 42 -7.96 17.19 -7.21
CA ALA A 42 -8.58 16.67 -8.42
C ALA A 42 -9.84 17.46 -8.81
N PRO A 43 -10.15 17.58 -10.12
CA PRO A 43 -11.45 18.06 -10.58
C PRO A 43 -12.59 17.20 -10.01
N GLN A 44 -13.74 17.82 -9.72
CA GLN A 44 -14.92 17.10 -9.22
C GLN A 44 -15.36 15.96 -10.15
N GLU A 45 -15.19 16.14 -11.46
CA GLU A 45 -15.48 15.11 -12.46
C GLU A 45 -14.58 13.88 -12.28
N ALA A 46 -13.28 14.05 -12.00
CA ALA A 46 -12.37 12.95 -11.73
C ALA A 46 -12.71 12.22 -10.41
N ILE A 47 -13.15 12.97 -9.41
CA ILE A 47 -13.65 12.40 -8.14
C ILE A 47 -14.88 11.54 -8.41
N ALA A 48 -15.87 12.06 -9.14
CA ALA A 48 -17.09 11.33 -9.50
C ALA A 48 -16.80 10.06 -10.31
N LEU A 49 -15.90 10.14 -11.29
CA LEU A 49 -15.44 8.96 -12.05
C LEU A 49 -14.79 7.92 -11.13
N THR A 50 -13.99 8.37 -10.16
CA THR A 50 -13.37 7.45 -9.18
C THR A 50 -14.41 6.79 -8.28
N GLU A 51 -15.44 7.51 -7.85
CA GLU A 51 -16.55 6.95 -7.07
C GLU A 51 -17.34 5.90 -7.88
N GLN A 52 -17.65 6.19 -9.15
CA GLN A 52 -18.28 5.24 -10.07
C GLN A 52 -17.43 3.99 -10.28
N GLY A 53 -16.14 4.18 -10.57
CA GLY A 53 -15.19 3.08 -10.70
C GLY A 53 -15.06 2.25 -9.43
N SER A 54 -15.13 2.89 -8.26
CA SER A 54 -15.11 2.19 -6.97
C SER A 54 -16.36 1.33 -6.76
N GLY A 55 -17.53 1.85 -7.12
CA GLY A 55 -18.78 1.09 -7.07
C GLY A 55 -18.79 -0.11 -8.02
N ALA A 56 -18.30 0.08 -9.25
CA ALA A 56 -18.13 -1.00 -10.23
C ALA A 56 -17.13 -2.06 -9.74
N TYR A 57 -16.00 -1.63 -9.17
CA TYR A 57 -14.98 -2.54 -8.62
C TYR A 57 -15.52 -3.38 -7.46
N GLN A 58 -16.27 -2.76 -6.54
CA GLN A 58 -16.93 -3.46 -5.44
C GLN A 58 -18.00 -4.45 -5.93
N SER A 59 -18.66 -4.13 -7.04
CA SER A 59 -19.61 -5.00 -7.73
C SER A 59 -18.93 -6.05 -8.63
N GLN A 60 -17.59 -6.15 -8.60
CA GLN A 60 -16.77 -7.05 -9.41
C GLN A 60 -16.88 -6.84 -10.93
N GLN A 61 -17.37 -5.67 -11.35
CA GLN A 61 -17.47 -5.24 -12.75
C GLN A 61 -16.14 -4.61 -13.17
N PHE A 62 -15.08 -5.40 -13.23
CA PHE A 62 -13.71 -4.89 -13.35
C PHE A 62 -13.41 -4.18 -14.67
N ASP A 63 -14.03 -4.59 -15.77
CA ASP A 63 -13.91 -3.89 -17.06
C ASP A 63 -14.49 -2.47 -16.99
N GLU A 64 -15.65 -2.31 -16.35
CA GLU A 64 -16.30 -1.00 -16.17
C GLU A 64 -15.49 -0.13 -15.19
N ALA A 65 -15.02 -0.73 -14.10
CA ALA A 65 -14.13 -0.06 -13.14
C ALA A 65 -12.87 0.46 -13.83
N LYS A 66 -12.24 -0.36 -14.69
CA LYS A 66 -11.09 0.06 -15.50
C LYS A 66 -11.41 1.27 -16.36
N GLN A 67 -12.55 1.28 -17.07
CA GLN A 67 -12.93 2.41 -17.92
C GLN A 67 -13.12 3.70 -17.13
N TYR A 68 -13.73 3.65 -15.95
CA TYR A 68 -13.88 4.83 -15.10
C TYR A 68 -12.52 5.31 -14.56
N PHE A 69 -11.67 4.39 -14.09
CA PHE A 69 -10.35 4.75 -13.58
C PHE A 69 -9.41 5.28 -14.68
N GLU A 70 -9.46 4.74 -15.89
CA GLU A 70 -8.71 5.30 -17.04
C GLU A 70 -9.13 6.74 -17.34
N GLN A 71 -10.43 7.05 -17.26
CA GLN A 71 -10.91 8.42 -17.42
C GLN A 71 -10.43 9.33 -16.29
N ALA A 72 -10.45 8.85 -15.04
CA ALA A 72 -9.91 9.59 -13.91
C ALA A 72 -8.40 9.87 -14.08
N VAL A 73 -7.60 8.89 -14.51
CA VAL A 73 -6.17 9.06 -14.80
C VAL A 73 -5.94 10.08 -15.92
N LYS A 74 -6.77 10.07 -16.99
CA LYS A 74 -6.67 11.08 -18.06
C LYS A 74 -6.90 12.51 -17.55
N MET A 75 -7.77 12.68 -16.56
CA MET A 75 -8.04 14.00 -15.97
C MET A 75 -6.94 14.44 -15.00
N VAL A 76 -6.40 13.49 -14.22
CA VAL A 76 -5.37 13.77 -13.20
C VAL A 76 -4.18 12.80 -13.30
N PRO A 77 -3.36 12.90 -14.36
CA PRO A 77 -2.26 11.96 -14.64
C PRO A 77 -1.06 12.10 -13.69
N ARG A 78 -1.17 12.94 -12.66
CA ARG A 78 -0.12 13.19 -11.66
C ARG A 78 -0.57 12.88 -10.23
N LEU A 79 -1.71 12.21 -10.08
CA LEU A 79 -2.24 11.83 -8.78
C LEU A 79 -2.07 10.31 -8.57
N GLY A 80 -1.26 9.93 -7.59
CA GLY A 80 -0.91 8.53 -7.34
C GLY A 80 -2.13 7.65 -7.06
N ALA A 81 -3.10 8.16 -6.31
CA ALA A 81 -4.38 7.48 -6.07
C ALA A 81 -5.12 7.07 -7.37
N ALA A 82 -5.08 7.87 -8.44
CA ALA A 82 -5.75 7.54 -9.71
C ALA A 82 -5.07 6.35 -10.41
N HIS A 83 -3.73 6.36 -10.47
CA HIS A 83 -2.93 5.26 -11.03
C HIS A 83 -3.09 3.98 -10.19
N TYR A 84 -3.10 4.09 -8.86
CA TYR A 84 -3.35 2.96 -7.97
C TYR A 84 -4.71 2.31 -8.24
N ASN A 85 -5.77 3.10 -8.43
CA ASN A 85 -7.10 2.57 -8.72
C ASN A 85 -7.17 1.83 -10.06
N LEU A 86 -6.54 2.38 -11.09
CA LEU A 86 -6.42 1.70 -12.38
C LEU A 86 -5.65 0.38 -12.24
N ALA A 87 -4.55 0.37 -11.48
CA ALA A 87 -3.78 -0.83 -11.19
C ALA A 87 -4.62 -1.92 -10.50
N LEU A 88 -5.53 -1.54 -9.59
CA LEU A 88 -6.44 -2.49 -8.94
C LEU A 88 -7.35 -3.19 -9.96
N ALA A 89 -7.97 -2.42 -10.86
CA ALA A 89 -8.88 -2.97 -11.86
C ALA A 89 -8.13 -3.88 -12.86
N LEU A 90 -6.95 -3.45 -13.32
CA LEU A 90 -6.08 -4.27 -14.20
C LEU A 90 -5.65 -5.58 -13.53
N ASN A 91 -5.27 -5.52 -12.26
CA ASN A 91 -4.89 -6.72 -11.50
C ASN A 91 -6.08 -7.68 -11.33
N ALA A 92 -7.29 -7.14 -11.10
CA ALA A 92 -8.51 -7.95 -11.00
C ALA A 92 -8.91 -8.60 -12.33
N LEU A 93 -8.61 -7.94 -13.46
CA LEU A 93 -8.76 -8.49 -14.81
C LEU A 93 -7.67 -9.50 -15.20
N GLY A 94 -6.62 -9.64 -14.38
CA GLY A 94 -5.49 -10.55 -14.63
C GLY A 94 -4.39 -9.96 -15.51
N ASP A 95 -4.47 -8.67 -15.87
CA ASP A 95 -3.41 -7.96 -16.57
C ASP A 95 -2.33 -7.50 -15.58
N ALA A 96 -1.58 -8.48 -15.06
CA ALA A 96 -0.61 -8.25 -14.00
C ALA A 96 0.54 -7.33 -14.42
N GLN A 97 0.91 -7.32 -15.71
CA GLN A 97 1.99 -6.47 -16.21
C GLN A 97 1.54 -5.01 -16.24
N ALA A 98 0.40 -4.71 -16.85
CA ALA A 98 -0.12 -3.34 -16.88
C ALA A 98 -0.42 -2.83 -15.45
N ALA A 99 -0.97 -3.69 -14.59
CA ALA A 99 -1.19 -3.34 -13.19
C ALA A 99 0.12 -2.98 -12.47
N HIS A 100 1.18 -3.75 -12.68
CA HIS A 100 2.48 -3.49 -12.08
C HIS A 100 3.04 -2.13 -12.50
N ASP A 101 2.93 -1.79 -13.77
CA ASP A 101 3.42 -0.51 -14.31
C ASP A 101 2.66 0.67 -13.69
N GLU A 102 1.33 0.56 -13.55
CA GLU A 102 0.49 1.57 -12.89
C GLU A 102 0.75 1.68 -11.38
N PHE A 103 1.04 0.56 -10.69
CA PHE A 103 1.46 0.60 -9.28
C PHE A 103 2.78 1.36 -9.10
N ILE A 104 3.75 1.18 -10.01
CA ILE A 104 5.02 1.91 -9.98
C ILE A 104 4.79 3.40 -10.18
N GLU A 105 3.94 3.78 -11.14
CA GLU A 105 3.62 5.20 -11.37
C GLU A 105 2.95 5.82 -10.13
N ALA A 106 1.99 5.11 -9.53
CA ALA A 106 1.34 5.52 -8.30
C ALA A 106 2.34 5.78 -7.15
N ALA A 107 3.31 4.88 -6.97
CA ALA A 107 4.34 4.99 -5.94
C ALA A 107 5.36 6.11 -6.23
N THR A 108 5.62 6.38 -7.51
CA THR A 108 6.51 7.46 -7.96
C THR A 108 5.89 8.82 -7.69
N LEU A 109 4.58 8.95 -7.90
CA LEU A 109 3.83 10.19 -7.68
C LEU A 109 3.62 10.48 -6.19
N GLU A 110 3.37 9.46 -5.36
CA GLU A 110 3.10 9.61 -3.93
C GLU A 110 3.97 8.67 -3.07
N PRO A 111 5.29 8.94 -2.98
CA PRO A 111 6.25 8.06 -2.32
C PRO A 111 6.05 7.90 -0.81
N GLY A 112 5.22 8.72 -0.17
CA GLY A 112 4.84 8.57 1.24
C GLY A 112 3.51 7.86 1.49
N HIS A 113 2.74 7.53 0.45
CA HIS A 113 1.42 6.95 0.61
C HIS A 113 1.50 5.46 0.97
N LYS A 114 1.43 5.14 2.27
CA LYS A 114 1.63 3.77 2.79
C LYS A 114 0.79 2.70 2.07
N VAL A 115 -0.47 2.99 1.74
CA VAL A 115 -1.36 2.04 1.05
C VAL A 115 -0.81 1.65 -0.33
N ILE A 116 -0.19 2.58 -1.06
CA ILE A 116 0.35 2.31 -2.39
C ILE A 116 1.54 1.36 -2.27
N TRP A 117 2.44 1.59 -1.30
CA TRP A 117 3.58 0.69 -1.05
C TRP A 117 3.21 -0.68 -0.47
N ASP A 118 2.09 -0.77 0.24
CA ASP A 118 1.56 -2.04 0.76
C ASP A 118 0.92 -2.91 -0.35
N SER A 119 0.81 -2.39 -1.58
CA SER A 119 0.26 -3.10 -2.74
C SER A 119 1.01 -4.43 -3.02
N PRO A 120 0.31 -5.51 -3.41
CA PRO A 120 0.95 -6.80 -3.67
C PRO A 120 2.09 -6.75 -4.68
N ALA A 121 1.96 -5.91 -5.72
CA ALA A 121 2.99 -5.72 -6.75
C ALA A 121 4.26 -5.05 -6.20
N LEU A 122 4.16 -4.22 -5.16
CA LEU A 122 5.27 -3.44 -4.62
C LEU A 122 5.88 -4.02 -3.34
N ARG A 123 5.25 -5.06 -2.77
CA ARG A 123 5.71 -5.72 -1.54
C ARG A 123 7.20 -6.12 -1.53
N PRO A 124 7.81 -6.59 -2.64
CA PRO A 124 9.26 -6.89 -2.67
C PRO A 124 10.16 -5.66 -2.52
N TYR A 125 9.68 -4.47 -2.90
CA TYR A 125 10.46 -3.23 -2.89
C TYR A 125 10.31 -2.46 -1.58
N GLY A 126 9.13 -2.52 -0.95
CA GLY A 126 8.85 -1.88 0.34
C GLY A 126 8.81 -0.34 0.28
N ASN A 127 8.27 0.30 1.33
CA ASN A 127 8.19 1.76 1.39
C ASN A 127 9.57 2.40 1.69
N PRO A 128 10.14 3.22 0.79
CA PRO A 128 11.45 3.85 0.99
C PRO A 128 11.47 4.87 2.13
N GLU A 129 10.33 5.47 2.50
CA GLU A 129 10.25 6.41 3.63
C GLU A 129 10.37 5.74 5.00
N VAL A 130 9.94 4.47 5.13
CA VAL A 130 10.07 3.72 6.40
C VAL A 130 11.54 3.47 6.75
N SER A 131 12.44 3.55 5.77
CA SER A 131 13.89 3.43 5.97
C SER A 131 14.59 4.77 6.21
N ARG A 132 13.94 5.93 5.96
CA ARG A 132 14.47 7.23 6.40
C ARG A 132 14.13 7.39 7.88
N PRO A 133 15.11 7.52 8.80
CA PRO A 133 14.81 8.00 10.14
C PRO A 133 14.01 9.29 10.00
N ALA A 134 12.84 9.34 10.66
CA ALA A 134 11.89 10.44 10.59
C ALA A 134 12.64 11.77 10.49
N GLN A 135 12.56 12.42 9.33
CA GLN A 135 13.18 13.72 9.16
C GLN A 135 12.60 14.60 10.25
N ALA A 136 13.44 15.03 11.19
CA ALA A 136 13.04 16.00 12.19
C ALA A 136 12.35 17.15 11.44
N PRO A 137 11.18 17.64 11.93
CA PRO A 137 10.50 18.76 11.29
C PRO A 137 11.52 19.87 11.04
N PRO A 138 11.45 20.58 9.90
CA PRO A 138 12.46 21.56 9.53
C PRO A 138 12.70 22.46 10.73
N SER A 139 13.89 22.31 11.33
CA SER A 139 14.25 23.11 12.48
C SER A 139 14.24 24.54 12.00
N VAL A 140 13.21 25.30 12.39
CA VAL A 140 13.20 26.75 12.27
C VAL A 140 14.44 27.22 13.01
N ASN A 141 15.49 27.45 12.23
CA ASN A 141 16.78 27.91 12.67
C ASN A 141 16.58 29.36 13.09
N ASN A 142 16.17 29.56 14.34
CA ASN A 142 16.15 30.87 14.97
C ASN A 142 17.59 31.26 15.31
N ARG A 143 18.41 31.47 14.28
CA ARG A 143 19.74 32.05 14.40
C ARG A 143 19.59 33.55 14.62
N ARG A 144 19.34 33.95 15.87
CA ARG A 144 19.83 35.23 16.40
C ARG A 144 21.04 34.90 17.27
N GLY A 145 22.21 35.04 16.66
CA GLY A 145 23.49 34.99 17.37
C GLY A 145 23.69 36.20 18.30
N PRO A 146 24.77 36.19 19.10
CA PRO A 146 24.98 37.13 20.20
C PRO A 146 25.57 38.45 19.68
N THR A 147 25.04 39.58 20.13
CA THR A 147 25.75 40.87 20.03
C THR A 147 26.14 41.32 21.43
N SER A 148 27.35 40.93 21.85
CA SER A 148 28.07 41.61 22.92
C SER A 148 28.74 42.87 22.34
N GLY A 149 28.64 44.02 23.02
CA GLY A 149 29.57 45.13 22.78
C GLY A 149 29.07 46.55 23.07
N LEU A 150 29.38 47.03 24.28
CA LEU A 150 30.01 48.34 24.60
C LEU A 150 29.25 49.69 24.49
N GLY A 151 29.37 50.46 25.58
CA GLY A 151 29.18 51.92 25.71
C GLY A 151 28.03 52.26 26.67
N GLY A 152 28.22 52.71 27.92
CA GLY A 152 29.16 53.71 28.44
C GLY A 152 28.41 55.03 28.65
N ILE A 153 28.60 55.68 29.81
CA ILE A 153 28.02 56.92 30.37
C ILE A 153 26.68 56.71 31.13
N GLY A 154 26.51 57.00 32.43
CA GLY A 154 27.23 57.88 33.34
C GLY A 154 26.48 59.21 33.47
N SER A 155 25.72 59.39 34.56
CA SER A 155 25.60 60.62 35.37
C SER A 155 24.40 60.49 36.31
N GLY A 156 24.68 60.51 37.61
CA GLY A 156 23.68 60.80 38.62
C GLY A 156 23.58 62.30 38.86
N SER A 157 22.40 62.75 39.25
CA SER A 157 22.10 63.75 40.30
C SER A 157 20.59 63.77 40.47
#